data_AF-A0A962CQF6-F1
#
_entry.id   AF-A0A962CQF6-F1
#
_cell.length_a   1.000
_cell.length_b   1.000
_cell.length_c   1.000
_cell.angle_alpha   90.00
_cell.angle_beta   90.00
_cell.angle_gamma   90.00
#
_symmetry.space_group_name_H-M   'P 1'
#
loop_
_entity.id
_entity.type
_entity.pdbx_description
1 polymer ?
#
loop_
_entity_poly.entity_id
_entity_poly.type
_entity_poly.pdbx_seq_one_letter_code
_entity_poly.pdbx_strand_id
1 'polypeptide(L)'
;MDFLYIFIGILILIPLASWLMLVIKLYGTRLTRVHFKPLPVIKLPPANEQQFKLAQTDLESLGFELLHYHAYRDLIVSDNKPTVGMVLKNDQHQCYALITNPHNPDLNRPYGIRFQSFNDQLTIEAMDADAEGVIKSFDQLHTYNFQTSLINEAFEEFLNKRKELFTKQPSNILYFKSAESYCSHMQTCYDQYLKHLYRSGLVHKKGNTLQLRFSESLKLAWQLMTDKKKVTPIKPVEAPPLIEKYAFLPQVQAQAHRKVQTNQQASQLSHWGKTLLFIASALMFALLFGIAWSPFLVIILIPVLLFHELGHYLAMKAFGYRDLQILFLPIGAMAAGNKVNPSPLQKTIVSLAGPLPGLLVAFALAVWAPDFIYTEYGLSMIFMLIIINYLNLLPFMPLDGGHVINQLLFDRWPMLQFVLMLISVCIFALGAWAWSDPILTVLALVIGLGLKGNYQQAKYVIQARNRWGEKLKNRDNIAVAYYLMKEDASPFIDKYQSVIPINDRLRHQSPTWRDSLLGMVMYLTAIVGPLIAVDKIIGLDVFALLGGAFSNSEAYETYDSFDPDKWAQDYWPQQFQSAATVSA
;
A
#
# COMPACT_ATOMS: atom_id res chain seq x y z
N MET A 1 -14.90 -10.65 25.85
CA MET A 1 -15.94 -10.55 24.79
C MET A 1 -15.60 -9.44 23.82
N ASP A 2 -15.19 -8.26 24.29
CA ASP A 2 -14.90 -7.08 23.46
C ASP A 2 -13.77 -7.29 22.42
N PHE A 3 -12.69 -7.99 22.79
CA PHE A 3 -11.63 -8.35 21.86
C PHE A 3 -12.11 -9.24 20.70
N LEU A 4 -13.08 -10.13 20.95
CA LEU A 4 -13.67 -11.00 19.93
C LEU A 4 -14.52 -10.18 18.95
N TYR A 5 -15.29 -9.19 19.42
CA TYR A 5 -16.05 -8.29 18.55
C TYR A 5 -15.16 -7.39 17.70
N ILE A 6 -14.07 -6.86 18.28
CA ILE A 6 -13.06 -6.10 17.53
C ILE A 6 -12.39 -7.01 16.49
N PHE A 7 -12.02 -8.23 16.85
CA PHE A 7 -11.37 -9.18 15.94
C PHE A 7 -12.29 -9.62 14.79
N ILE A 8 -13.54 -9.98 15.09
CA ILE A 8 -14.56 -10.31 14.08
C ILE A 8 -14.84 -9.09 13.20
N GLY A 9 -14.95 -7.92 13.80
CA GLY A 9 -15.11 -6.67 13.08
C GLY A 9 -13.95 -6.44 12.11
N ILE A 10 -12.70 -6.52 12.57
CA ILE A 10 -11.51 -6.43 11.71
C ILE A 10 -11.56 -7.46 10.57
N LEU A 11 -11.94 -8.71 10.83
CA LEU A 11 -12.06 -9.76 9.83
C LEU A 11 -13.13 -9.47 8.75
N ILE A 12 -14.20 -8.73 9.08
CA ILE A 12 -15.23 -8.32 8.13
C ILE A 12 -14.82 -7.03 7.40
N LEU A 13 -14.24 -6.08 8.13
CA LEU A 13 -13.94 -4.75 7.64
C LEU A 13 -12.76 -4.73 6.68
N ILE A 14 -11.73 -5.56 6.89
CA ILE A 14 -10.58 -5.62 5.97
C ILE A 14 -11.03 -6.04 4.55
N PRO A 15 -11.79 -7.14 4.35
CA PRO A 15 -12.34 -7.50 3.06
C PRO A 15 -13.27 -6.42 2.48
N LEU A 16 -14.12 -5.80 3.31
CA LEU A 16 -15.05 -4.77 2.87
C LEU A 16 -14.31 -3.50 2.39
N ALA A 17 -13.30 -3.05 3.13
CA ALA A 17 -12.46 -1.92 2.74
C ALA A 17 -11.67 -2.24 1.47
N SER A 18 -11.15 -3.47 1.35
CA SER A 18 -10.45 -3.94 0.13
C SER A 18 -11.38 -3.96 -1.08
N TRP A 19 -12.62 -4.42 -0.90
CA TRP A 19 -13.66 -4.34 -1.93
C TRP A 19 -13.93 -2.91 -2.34
N LEU A 20 -14.22 -2.03 -1.37
CA LEU A 20 -14.56 -0.64 -1.62
C LEU A 20 -13.43 0.08 -2.36
N MET A 21 -12.18 -0.18 -1.97
CA MET A 21 -10.99 0.32 -2.69
C MET A 21 -10.94 -0.18 -4.13
N LEU A 22 -11.24 -1.46 -4.37
CA LEU A 22 -11.29 -2.00 -5.73
C LEU A 22 -12.43 -1.37 -6.57
N VAL A 23 -13.63 -1.22 -5.99
CA VAL A 23 -14.78 -0.55 -6.62
C VAL A 23 -14.40 0.86 -7.06
N ILE A 24 -13.80 1.60 -6.13
CA ILE A 24 -13.31 2.94 -6.33
C ILE A 24 -12.25 2.99 -7.44
N LYS A 25 -11.31 2.05 -7.42
CA LYS A 25 -10.21 1.97 -8.39
C LYS A 25 -10.75 1.71 -9.80
N LEU A 26 -11.64 0.73 -9.93
CA LEU A 26 -12.31 0.41 -11.19
C LEU A 26 -13.12 1.59 -11.71
N TYR A 27 -13.88 2.25 -10.84
CA TYR A 27 -14.61 3.45 -11.21
C TYR A 27 -13.67 4.57 -11.66
N GLY A 28 -12.52 4.75 -11.00
CA GLY A 28 -11.51 5.74 -11.34
C GLY A 28 -10.79 5.47 -12.67
N THR A 29 -10.76 4.21 -13.12
CA THR A 29 -10.10 3.79 -14.36
C THR A 29 -10.70 4.49 -15.57
N ARG A 30 -9.83 5.14 -16.35
CA ARG A 30 -10.18 5.75 -17.63
C ARG A 30 -9.64 4.90 -18.76
N LEU A 31 -10.46 4.67 -19.77
CA LEU A 31 -10.12 3.92 -20.96
C LEU A 31 -9.96 4.88 -22.13
N THR A 32 -8.93 4.66 -22.94
CA THR A 32 -8.68 5.41 -24.17
C THR A 32 -8.57 4.49 -25.36
N ARG A 33 -8.79 5.07 -26.54
CA ARG A 33 -8.53 4.39 -27.80
C ARG A 33 -7.05 3.99 -27.86
N VAL A 34 -6.81 2.69 -28.02
CA VAL A 34 -5.48 2.13 -28.30
C VAL A 34 -5.02 2.67 -29.65
N HIS A 35 -3.72 2.91 -29.83
CA HIS A 35 -3.18 3.34 -31.12
C HIS A 35 -1.96 2.49 -31.43
N PHE A 36 -2.04 1.62 -32.44
CA PHE A 36 -0.91 0.82 -32.89
C PHE A 36 -0.16 1.53 -34.01
N LYS A 37 1.16 1.67 -33.86
CA LYS A 37 2.04 2.23 -34.90
C LYS A 37 3.23 1.28 -35.12
N PRO A 38 3.42 0.75 -36.34
CA PRO A 38 4.60 -0.04 -36.64
C PRO A 38 5.86 0.82 -36.49
N LEU A 39 6.94 0.22 -35.98
CA LEU A 39 8.21 0.87 -35.76
C LEU A 39 9.23 0.37 -36.79
N PRO A 40 9.79 1.26 -37.64
CA PRO A 40 10.95 0.92 -38.44
C PRO A 40 12.15 0.74 -37.50
N VAL A 41 12.81 -0.41 -37.58
CA VAL A 41 13.89 -0.84 -36.68
C VAL A 41 15.04 0.16 -36.69
N ILE A 42 15.28 0.91 -35.60
CA ILE A 42 16.54 1.70 -35.45
C ILE A 42 17.09 1.72 -34.02
N LYS A 43 16.29 1.76 -32.94
CA LYS A 43 16.83 1.65 -31.56
C LYS A 43 15.76 1.28 -30.53
N LEU A 44 15.76 0.04 -30.05
CA LEU A 44 14.96 -0.37 -28.90
C LEU A 44 15.55 0.20 -27.61
N PRO A 45 14.73 0.47 -26.57
CA PRO A 45 15.26 0.71 -25.24
C PRO A 45 16.14 -0.48 -24.80
N PRO A 46 17.30 -0.26 -24.15
CA PRO A 46 18.23 -1.34 -23.79
C PRO A 46 17.60 -2.47 -22.97
N ALA A 47 16.65 -2.15 -22.09
CA ALA A 47 15.91 -3.13 -21.28
C ALA A 47 15.03 -4.05 -22.15
N ASN A 48 14.40 -3.48 -23.19
CA ASN A 48 13.56 -4.21 -24.13
C ASN A 48 14.39 -5.05 -25.11
N GLU A 49 15.59 -4.61 -25.48
CA GLU A 49 16.45 -5.30 -26.44
C GLU A 49 16.85 -6.71 -25.94
N GLN A 50 17.37 -6.80 -24.70
CA GLN A 50 17.74 -8.09 -24.11
C GLN A 50 16.53 -9.01 -23.94
N GLN A 51 15.43 -8.46 -23.45
CA GLN A 51 14.19 -9.19 -23.23
C GLN A 51 13.60 -9.74 -24.54
N PHE A 52 13.52 -8.93 -25.58
CA PHE A 52 12.97 -9.33 -26.87
C PHE A 52 13.86 -10.32 -27.60
N LYS A 53 15.19 -10.19 -27.48
CA LYS A 53 16.11 -11.16 -28.06
C LYS A 53 15.94 -12.55 -27.45
N LEU A 54 15.79 -12.64 -26.12
CA LEU A 54 15.49 -13.90 -25.44
C LEU A 54 14.16 -14.49 -25.89
N ALA A 55 13.11 -13.67 -25.91
CA ALA A 55 11.79 -14.11 -26.34
C ALA A 55 11.76 -14.60 -27.79
N GLN A 56 12.52 -13.94 -28.66
CA GLN A 56 12.65 -14.32 -30.06
C GLN A 56 13.31 -15.70 -30.20
N THR A 57 14.43 -15.96 -29.50
CA THR A 57 15.09 -17.27 -29.54
C THR A 57 14.18 -18.41 -29.09
N ASP A 58 13.41 -18.21 -28.02
CA ASP A 58 12.49 -19.23 -27.52
C ASP A 58 11.35 -19.51 -28.51
N LEU A 59 10.79 -18.48 -29.13
CA LEU A 59 9.68 -18.63 -30.08
C LEU A 59 10.14 -19.10 -31.47
N GLU A 60 11.35 -18.78 -31.91
CA GLU A 60 11.95 -19.33 -33.14
C GLU A 60 12.04 -20.85 -33.10
N SER A 61 12.27 -21.44 -31.90
CA SER A 61 12.25 -22.89 -31.71
C SER A 61 10.88 -23.53 -31.96
N LEU A 62 9.81 -22.73 -31.90
CA LEU A 62 8.42 -23.12 -32.18
C LEU A 62 7.96 -22.74 -33.60
N GLY A 63 8.89 -22.31 -34.46
CA GLY A 63 8.60 -21.91 -35.85
C GLY A 63 8.01 -20.51 -36.00
N PHE A 64 8.20 -19.63 -35.01
CA PHE A 64 7.86 -18.22 -35.15
C PHE A 64 8.99 -17.42 -35.79
N GLU A 65 8.62 -16.45 -36.64
CA GLU A 65 9.52 -15.52 -37.28
C GLU A 65 9.14 -14.08 -36.91
N LEU A 66 10.13 -13.19 -36.75
CA LEU A 66 9.87 -11.79 -36.48
C LEU A 66 9.05 -11.15 -37.63
N LEU A 67 7.91 -10.56 -37.30
CA LEU A 67 7.12 -9.77 -38.24
C LEU A 67 7.48 -8.28 -38.16
N HIS A 68 7.34 -7.68 -36.98
CA HIS A 68 7.66 -6.27 -36.74
C HIS A 68 7.70 -5.92 -35.24
N TYR A 69 8.22 -4.74 -34.94
CA TYR A 69 7.99 -4.06 -33.67
C TYR A 69 6.91 -3.00 -33.84
N HIS A 70 6.11 -2.76 -32.82
CA HIS A 70 5.16 -1.66 -32.82
C HIS A 70 5.18 -0.90 -31.50
N ALA A 71 4.84 0.38 -31.59
CA ALA A 71 4.49 1.21 -30.45
C ALA A 71 2.97 1.18 -30.27
N TYR A 72 2.51 1.02 -29.03
CA TYR A 72 1.09 1.12 -28.71
C TYR A 72 0.86 1.86 -27.40
N ARG A 73 -0.33 2.46 -27.27
CA ARG A 73 -0.81 3.02 -25.99
C ARG A 73 -1.74 2.02 -25.33
N ASP A 74 -1.52 1.75 -24.05
CA ASP A 74 -2.38 0.83 -23.30
C ASP A 74 -3.83 1.33 -23.27
N LEU A 75 -4.77 0.39 -23.14
CA LEU A 75 -6.21 0.67 -23.08
C LEU A 75 -6.56 1.55 -21.86
N ILE A 76 -5.90 1.30 -20.73
CA ILE A 76 -6.05 2.06 -19.49
C ILE A 76 -5.13 3.28 -19.56
N VAL A 77 -5.68 4.46 -19.31
CA VAL A 77 -4.92 5.70 -19.22
C VAL A 77 -4.04 5.62 -17.97
N SER A 78 -2.75 5.31 -18.14
CA SER A 78 -1.78 5.34 -17.04
C SER A 78 -0.61 6.27 -17.27
N ASP A 79 -0.12 6.40 -18.51
CA ASP A 79 0.92 7.35 -18.89
C ASP A 79 0.79 7.76 -20.38
N ASN A 80 1.35 8.91 -20.76
CA ASN A 80 1.35 9.36 -22.16
C ASN A 80 2.42 8.67 -23.03
N LYS A 81 3.24 7.79 -22.44
CA LYS A 81 4.36 7.13 -23.12
C LYS A 81 3.89 5.86 -23.85
N PRO A 82 4.24 5.69 -25.13
CA PRO A 82 3.94 4.45 -25.84
C PRO A 82 4.75 3.28 -25.27
N THR A 83 4.11 2.14 -25.13
CA THR A 83 4.74 0.84 -24.86
C THR A 83 5.22 0.25 -26.18
N VAL A 84 6.33 -0.50 -26.15
CA VAL A 84 6.84 -1.21 -27.32
C VAL A 84 6.51 -2.70 -27.18
N GLY A 85 5.99 -3.29 -28.25
CA GLY A 85 5.77 -4.73 -28.38
C GLY A 85 6.54 -5.29 -29.57
N MET A 86 6.88 -6.58 -29.50
CA MET A 86 7.44 -7.35 -30.60
C MET A 86 6.42 -8.38 -31.07
N VAL A 87 6.14 -8.42 -32.36
CA VAL A 87 5.20 -9.37 -32.95
C VAL A 87 5.98 -10.37 -33.79
N LEU A 88 5.79 -11.65 -33.49
CA LEU A 88 6.24 -12.75 -34.32
C LEU A 88 5.02 -13.43 -34.97
N LYS A 89 5.23 -13.98 -36.16
CA LYS A 89 4.24 -14.74 -36.92
C LYS A 89 4.65 -16.21 -36.98
N ASN A 90 3.70 -17.12 -37.09
CA ASN A 90 3.96 -18.54 -37.37
C ASN A 90 3.22 -18.90 -38.66
N ASP A 91 3.97 -19.13 -39.74
CA ASP A 91 3.40 -19.40 -41.07
C ASP A 91 2.70 -20.77 -41.15
N GLN A 92 3.21 -21.78 -40.42
CA GLN A 92 2.64 -23.13 -40.39
C GLN A 92 1.25 -23.15 -39.75
N HIS A 93 1.09 -22.45 -38.63
CA HIS A 93 -0.15 -22.42 -37.88
C HIS A 93 -1.02 -21.19 -38.19
N GLN A 94 -0.54 -20.21 -38.97
CA GLN A 94 -1.24 -18.96 -39.28
C GLN A 94 -1.68 -18.20 -38.01
N CYS A 95 -0.75 -18.00 -37.08
CA CYS A 95 -1.01 -17.30 -35.82
C CYS A 95 0.15 -16.35 -35.47
N TYR A 96 -0.02 -15.60 -34.38
CA TYR A 96 0.94 -14.60 -33.92
C TYR A 96 1.30 -14.79 -32.45
N ALA A 97 2.51 -14.37 -32.10
CA ALA A 97 2.95 -14.20 -30.73
C ALA A 97 3.34 -12.74 -30.51
N LEU A 98 2.65 -12.08 -29.59
CA LEU A 98 2.95 -10.74 -29.14
C LEU A 98 3.74 -10.81 -27.83
N ILE A 99 4.95 -10.25 -27.87
CA ILE A 99 5.84 -10.12 -26.72
C ILE A 99 5.79 -8.69 -26.22
N THR A 100 5.52 -8.54 -24.93
CA THR A 100 5.46 -7.25 -24.25
C THR A 100 6.23 -7.29 -22.94
N ASN A 101 6.40 -6.11 -22.34
CA ASN A 101 6.84 -6.06 -20.96
C ASN A 101 5.78 -6.67 -20.05
N PRO A 102 6.18 -7.58 -19.16
CA PRO A 102 5.22 -8.30 -18.35
C PRO A 102 4.49 -7.30 -17.44
N HIS A 103 3.15 -7.34 -17.41
CA HIS A 103 2.42 -6.57 -16.41
C HIS A 103 2.56 -7.22 -15.04
N ASN A 104 2.64 -8.55 -15.00
CA ASN A 104 3.03 -9.33 -13.82
C ASN A 104 4.44 -9.93 -14.00
N PRO A 105 5.47 -9.49 -13.25
CA PRO A 105 6.84 -10.03 -13.39
C PRO A 105 7.09 -11.29 -12.55
N ASP A 106 6.08 -11.81 -11.86
CA ASP A 106 6.12 -13.13 -11.21
C ASP A 106 6.07 -14.28 -12.23
N LEU A 107 6.01 -13.97 -13.52
CA LEU A 107 6.11 -14.95 -14.57
C LEU A 107 7.45 -15.70 -14.48
N ASN A 108 7.44 -16.98 -14.83
CA ASN A 108 8.65 -17.80 -14.95
C ASN A 108 9.59 -17.33 -16.10
N ARG A 109 9.31 -16.17 -16.70
CA ARG A 109 9.98 -15.58 -17.86
C ARG A 109 10.09 -14.07 -17.71
N PRO A 110 11.10 -13.43 -18.33
CA PRO A 110 11.30 -12.00 -18.22
C PRO A 110 10.38 -11.17 -19.14
N TYR A 111 9.39 -11.80 -19.79
CA TYR A 111 8.49 -11.13 -20.72
C TYR A 111 7.09 -11.74 -20.69
N GLY A 112 6.08 -10.91 -20.95
CA GLY A 112 4.72 -11.37 -21.14
C GLY A 112 4.52 -11.86 -22.57
N ILE A 113 3.90 -13.04 -22.72
CA ILE A 113 3.52 -13.61 -24.01
C ILE A 113 2.02 -13.50 -24.20
N ARG A 114 1.61 -13.16 -25.42
CA ARG A 114 0.22 -13.30 -25.87
C ARG A 114 0.18 -14.02 -27.21
N PHE A 115 -0.44 -15.19 -27.26
CA PHE A 115 -0.72 -15.87 -28.53
C PHE A 115 -2.04 -15.36 -29.10
N GLN A 116 -2.04 -15.10 -30.41
CA GLN A 116 -3.18 -14.50 -31.10
C GLN A 116 -3.51 -15.24 -32.39
N SER A 117 -4.80 -15.44 -32.64
CA SER A 117 -5.32 -15.91 -33.91
C SER A 117 -6.59 -15.16 -34.23
N PHE A 118 -6.77 -14.84 -35.51
CA PHE A 118 -7.87 -14.02 -35.99
C PHE A 118 -8.66 -14.77 -37.05
N ASN A 119 -9.96 -14.60 -37.05
CA ASN A 119 -10.83 -14.90 -38.19
C ASN A 119 -11.83 -13.74 -38.37
N ASP A 120 -12.71 -13.82 -39.37
CA ASP A 120 -13.65 -12.73 -39.70
C ASP A 120 -14.64 -12.37 -38.56
N GLN A 121 -14.84 -13.27 -37.59
CA GLN A 121 -15.86 -13.15 -36.54
C GLN A 121 -15.29 -13.09 -35.12
N LEU A 122 -14.07 -13.58 -34.92
CA LEU A 122 -13.51 -13.98 -33.65
C LEU A 122 -12.01 -13.66 -33.58
N THR A 123 -11.64 -12.94 -32.55
CA THR A 123 -10.25 -12.77 -32.11
C THR A 123 -10.03 -13.60 -30.86
N ILE A 124 -9.02 -14.48 -30.89
CA ILE A 124 -8.60 -15.28 -29.74
C ILE A 124 -7.28 -14.72 -29.25
N GLU A 125 -7.22 -14.35 -27.97
CA GLU A 125 -5.97 -13.96 -27.29
C GLU A 125 -5.75 -14.81 -26.06
N ALA A 126 -4.72 -15.64 -26.09
CA ALA A 126 -4.27 -16.37 -24.91
C ALA A 126 -3.11 -15.58 -24.27
N MET A 127 -3.17 -15.33 -22.97
CA MET A 127 -2.28 -14.41 -22.25
C MET A 127 -1.57 -15.05 -21.07
N ASP A 128 -0.44 -14.46 -20.70
CA ASP A 128 0.31 -14.85 -19.50
C ASP A 128 -0.19 -14.08 -18.28
N ALA A 129 -1.07 -14.69 -17.47
CA ALA A 129 -1.66 -14.12 -16.25
C ALA A 129 -2.32 -12.72 -16.38
N ASP A 130 -2.49 -12.19 -17.60
CA ASP A 130 -2.91 -10.81 -17.90
C ASP A 130 -4.32 -10.72 -18.48
N ALA A 131 -5.01 -11.83 -18.75
CA ALA A 131 -6.37 -11.84 -19.28
C ALA A 131 -7.40 -11.22 -18.31
N GLU A 132 -7.10 -11.20 -17.01
CA GLU A 132 -7.91 -10.52 -15.98
C GLU A 132 -7.93 -8.99 -16.15
N GLY A 133 -6.99 -8.43 -16.92
CA GLY A 133 -6.97 -7.00 -17.28
C GLY A 133 -8.00 -6.62 -18.34
N VAL A 134 -8.65 -7.59 -18.99
CA VAL A 134 -9.74 -7.35 -19.95
C VAL A 134 -11.05 -7.22 -19.18
N ILE A 135 -11.70 -6.07 -19.31
CA ILE A 135 -13.03 -5.82 -18.74
C ILE A 135 -14.04 -6.64 -19.52
N LYS A 136 -14.23 -7.92 -19.15
CA LYS A 136 -15.21 -8.86 -19.72
C LYS A 136 -14.93 -9.23 -21.20
N SER A 137 -14.70 -10.51 -21.47
CA SER A 137 -14.70 -11.06 -22.84
C SER A 137 -16.10 -10.93 -23.46
N PHE A 138 -16.18 -10.81 -24.78
CA PHE A 138 -17.45 -10.81 -25.51
C PHE A 138 -17.31 -11.63 -26.79
N ASP A 139 -18.42 -11.94 -27.46
CA ASP A 139 -18.50 -12.97 -28.51
C ASP A 139 -17.46 -12.84 -29.66
N GLN A 140 -16.90 -11.66 -29.90
CA GLN A 140 -15.89 -11.41 -30.94
C GLN A 140 -14.45 -11.34 -30.40
N LEU A 141 -14.25 -11.26 -29.08
CA LEU A 141 -12.95 -11.20 -28.42
C LEU A 141 -12.91 -12.16 -27.23
N HIS A 142 -12.27 -13.31 -27.44
CA HIS A 142 -12.08 -14.34 -26.44
C HIS A 142 -10.67 -14.27 -25.86
N THR A 143 -10.58 -13.85 -24.60
CA THR A 143 -9.32 -13.73 -23.87
C THR A 143 -9.28 -14.69 -22.70
N TYR A 144 -8.17 -15.41 -22.53
CA TYR A 144 -7.98 -16.31 -21.38
C TYR A 144 -6.50 -16.42 -21.00
N ASN A 145 -6.25 -16.85 -19.76
CA ASN A 145 -4.89 -17.13 -19.28
C ASN A 145 -4.53 -18.58 -19.57
N PHE A 146 -3.30 -18.85 -20.01
CA PHE A 146 -2.78 -20.23 -20.06
C PHE A 146 -2.64 -20.80 -18.64
N GLN A 147 -2.72 -22.13 -18.50
CA GLN A 147 -2.62 -22.82 -17.21
C GLN A 147 -1.20 -23.28 -16.87
N THR A 148 -0.27 -23.15 -17.82
CA THR A 148 1.11 -23.62 -17.73
C THR A 148 2.12 -22.48 -17.86
N SER A 149 3.29 -22.69 -17.28
CA SER A 149 4.43 -21.77 -17.34
C SER A 149 5.47 -22.16 -18.40
N LEU A 150 5.27 -23.25 -19.15
CA LEU A 150 6.15 -23.70 -20.23
C LEU A 150 5.63 -23.22 -21.60
N ILE A 151 6.51 -22.68 -22.46
CA ILE A 151 6.07 -21.99 -23.70
C ILE A 151 5.40 -22.98 -24.64
N ASN A 152 6.03 -24.14 -24.80
CA ASN A 152 5.57 -25.18 -25.72
C ASN A 152 4.19 -25.70 -25.31
N GLU A 153 3.99 -25.98 -24.03
CA GLU A 153 2.68 -26.40 -23.51
C GLU A 153 1.63 -25.29 -23.65
N ALA A 154 1.99 -24.03 -23.38
CA ALA A 154 1.08 -22.89 -23.55
C ALA A 154 0.68 -22.70 -25.02
N PHE A 155 1.61 -22.94 -25.95
CA PHE A 155 1.33 -22.88 -27.38
C PHE A 155 0.40 -24.01 -27.84
N GLU A 156 0.63 -25.23 -27.37
CA GLU A 156 -0.27 -26.37 -27.63
C GLU A 156 -1.66 -26.15 -27.03
N GLU A 157 -1.76 -25.65 -25.80
CA GLU A 157 -3.02 -25.25 -25.17
C GLU A 157 -3.76 -24.23 -26.06
N PHE A 158 -3.04 -23.23 -26.56
CA PHE A 158 -3.57 -22.23 -27.46
C PHE A 158 -4.09 -22.82 -28.78
N LEU A 159 -3.33 -23.71 -29.43
CA LEU A 159 -3.74 -24.36 -30.66
C LEU A 159 -4.99 -25.23 -30.47
N ASN A 160 -5.05 -25.97 -29.36
CA ASN A 160 -6.20 -26.80 -29.00
C ASN A 160 -7.46 -25.96 -28.77
N LYS A 161 -7.34 -24.87 -28.00
CA LYS A 161 -8.47 -23.98 -27.74
C LYS A 161 -8.93 -23.24 -28.99
N ARG A 162 -7.98 -22.82 -29.84
CA ARG A 162 -8.28 -22.25 -31.14
C ARG A 162 -9.09 -23.22 -32.01
N LYS A 163 -8.66 -24.47 -32.09
CA LYS A 163 -9.38 -25.51 -32.86
C LYS A 163 -10.81 -25.67 -32.36
N GLU A 164 -11.00 -25.75 -31.04
CA GLU A 164 -12.33 -25.83 -30.42
C GLU A 164 -13.22 -24.64 -30.82
N LEU A 165 -12.72 -23.42 -30.69
CA LEU A 165 -13.49 -22.19 -30.93
C LEU A 165 -13.78 -21.97 -32.41
N PHE A 166 -12.81 -22.19 -33.30
CA PHE A 166 -12.99 -22.05 -34.75
C PHE A 166 -13.90 -23.13 -35.32
N THR A 167 -13.99 -24.31 -34.69
CA THR A 167 -14.96 -25.35 -35.08
C THR A 167 -16.40 -24.91 -34.76
N LYS A 168 -16.59 -24.17 -33.67
CA LYS A 168 -17.90 -23.62 -33.27
C LYS A 168 -18.32 -22.41 -34.10
N GLN A 169 -17.36 -21.64 -34.64
CA GLN A 169 -17.59 -20.46 -35.48
C GLN A 169 -16.69 -20.50 -36.73
N PRO A 170 -17.05 -21.32 -37.74
CA PRO A 170 -16.23 -21.49 -38.93
C PRO A 170 -16.19 -20.21 -39.77
N SER A 171 -14.99 -19.69 -40.00
CA SER A 171 -14.73 -18.52 -40.85
C SER A 171 -13.28 -18.53 -41.33
N ASN A 172 -12.95 -17.67 -42.29
CA ASN A 172 -11.62 -17.62 -42.86
C ASN A 172 -10.61 -17.08 -41.84
N ILE A 173 -9.47 -17.76 -41.73
CA ILE A 173 -8.36 -17.30 -40.89
C ILE A 173 -7.78 -16.04 -41.50
N LEU A 174 -7.71 -14.98 -40.71
CA LEU A 174 -7.10 -13.72 -41.10
C LEU A 174 -5.60 -13.77 -40.78
N TYR A 175 -4.78 -13.86 -41.83
CA TYR A 175 -3.33 -13.93 -41.73
C TYR A 175 -2.67 -12.82 -42.56
N PHE A 176 -2.19 -11.80 -41.87
CA PHE A 176 -1.48 -10.63 -42.37
C PHE A 176 0.02 -10.86 -42.50
N LYS A 177 0.58 -10.50 -43.66
CA LYS A 177 2.04 -10.52 -43.92
C LYS A 177 2.72 -9.16 -43.71
N SER A 178 1.95 -8.07 -43.62
CA SER A 178 2.46 -6.71 -43.41
C SER A 178 2.19 -6.23 -41.99
N ALA A 179 3.12 -5.42 -41.47
CA ALA A 179 3.01 -4.81 -40.14
C ALA A 179 1.80 -3.86 -40.06
N GLU A 180 1.54 -3.11 -41.12
CA GLU A 180 0.45 -2.14 -41.23
C GLU A 180 -0.92 -2.83 -41.17
N SER A 181 -1.09 -3.95 -41.88
CA SER A 181 -2.36 -4.68 -41.87
C SER A 181 -2.63 -5.32 -40.52
N TYR A 182 -1.61 -5.91 -39.87
CA TYR A 182 -1.73 -6.42 -38.51
C TYR A 182 -2.10 -5.30 -37.52
N CYS A 183 -1.38 -4.17 -37.53
CA CYS A 183 -1.65 -3.04 -36.64
C CYS A 183 -3.06 -2.47 -36.86
N SER A 184 -3.49 -2.35 -38.12
CA SER A 184 -4.82 -1.87 -38.48
C SER A 184 -5.94 -2.83 -38.05
N HIS A 185 -5.69 -4.15 -38.09
CA HIS A 185 -6.62 -5.15 -37.60
C HIS A 185 -6.75 -5.05 -36.08
N MET A 186 -5.62 -5.05 -35.34
CA MET A 186 -5.61 -4.88 -33.89
C MET A 186 -6.31 -3.60 -33.44
N GLN A 187 -6.07 -2.50 -34.16
CA GLN A 187 -6.76 -1.22 -33.96
C GLN A 187 -8.28 -1.39 -34.06
N THR A 188 -8.76 -2.08 -35.09
CA THR A 188 -10.18 -2.35 -35.32
C THR A 188 -10.77 -3.20 -34.20
N CYS A 189 -10.08 -4.26 -33.77
CA CYS A 189 -10.55 -5.15 -32.70
C CYS A 189 -10.72 -4.39 -31.37
N TYR A 190 -9.73 -3.60 -30.97
CA TYR A 190 -9.84 -2.80 -29.74
C TYR A 190 -10.88 -1.68 -29.84
N ASP A 191 -11.09 -1.09 -31.03
CA ASP A 191 -12.15 -0.12 -31.25
C ASP A 191 -13.55 -0.75 -31.15
N GLN A 192 -13.73 -1.96 -31.68
CA GLN A 192 -14.96 -2.74 -31.55
C GLN A 192 -15.20 -3.12 -30.09
N TYR A 193 -14.16 -3.54 -29.37
CA TYR A 193 -14.24 -3.82 -27.94
C TYR A 193 -14.68 -2.59 -27.13
N LEU A 194 -14.08 -1.42 -27.34
CA LEU A 194 -14.50 -0.18 -26.69
C LEU A 194 -15.96 0.19 -27.03
N LYS A 195 -16.38 0.00 -28.28
CA LYS A 195 -17.79 0.19 -28.70
C LYS A 195 -18.71 -0.81 -28.01
N HIS A 196 -18.30 -2.07 -27.83
CA HIS A 196 -19.07 -3.09 -27.12
C HIS A 196 -19.23 -2.71 -25.64
N LEU A 197 -18.16 -2.29 -24.96
CA LEU A 197 -18.23 -1.80 -23.58
C LEU A 197 -19.19 -0.61 -23.45
N TYR A 198 -19.18 0.29 -24.43
CA TYR A 198 -20.07 1.45 -24.43
C TYR A 198 -21.54 1.04 -24.68
N ARG A 199 -21.80 0.18 -25.67
CA ARG A 199 -23.15 -0.29 -26.02
C ARG A 199 -23.79 -1.18 -24.96
N SER A 200 -23.00 -2.00 -24.30
CA SER A 200 -23.45 -2.82 -23.16
C SER A 200 -23.79 -1.98 -21.91
N GLY A 201 -23.50 -0.67 -21.94
CA GLY A 201 -23.74 0.22 -20.83
C GLY A 201 -22.69 0.13 -19.72
N LEU A 202 -21.64 -0.68 -19.87
CA LEU A 202 -20.59 -0.85 -18.86
C LEU A 202 -19.79 0.43 -18.63
N VAL A 203 -19.53 1.18 -19.69
CA VAL A 203 -18.80 2.46 -19.64
C VAL A 203 -19.66 3.62 -20.14
N HIS A 204 -19.33 4.83 -19.68
CA HIS A 204 -19.88 6.08 -20.18
C HIS A 204 -18.77 7.03 -20.63
N LYS A 205 -19.12 7.99 -21.49
CA LYS A 205 -18.16 9.00 -21.96
C LYS A 205 -17.85 10.01 -20.84
N LYS A 206 -16.58 10.37 -20.70
CA LYS A 206 -16.08 11.44 -19.82
C LYS A 206 -14.93 12.18 -20.52
N GLY A 207 -15.24 13.33 -21.10
CA GLY A 207 -14.31 14.05 -21.99
C GLY A 207 -13.93 13.20 -23.20
N ASN A 208 -12.63 13.03 -23.44
CA ASN A 208 -12.07 12.19 -24.51
C ASN A 208 -11.81 10.74 -24.08
N THR A 209 -12.25 10.36 -22.87
CA THR A 209 -12.03 9.02 -22.30
C THR A 209 -13.36 8.33 -22.01
N LEU A 210 -13.34 7.01 -21.88
CA LEU A 210 -14.44 6.21 -21.37
C LEU A 210 -14.19 5.87 -19.90
N GLN A 211 -15.22 5.86 -19.07
CA GLN A 211 -15.11 5.53 -17.65
C GLN A 211 -16.15 4.46 -17.31
N LEU A 212 -15.81 3.51 -16.43
CA LEU A 212 -16.76 2.54 -15.93
C LEU A 212 -17.90 3.23 -15.16
N ARG A 213 -19.13 2.73 -15.33
CA ARG A 213 -20.25 3.16 -14.47
C ARG A 213 -20.01 2.68 -13.04
N PHE A 214 -20.49 3.45 -12.07
CA PHE A 214 -20.32 3.10 -10.65
C PHE A 214 -20.98 1.76 -10.30
N SER A 215 -22.22 1.51 -10.76
CA SER A 215 -22.95 0.25 -10.56
C SER A 215 -22.21 -0.97 -11.14
N GLU A 216 -21.56 -0.80 -12.29
CA GLU A 216 -20.81 -1.88 -12.93
C GLU A 216 -19.45 -2.08 -12.29
N SER A 217 -18.85 -1.02 -11.75
CA SER A 217 -17.63 -1.10 -10.92
C SER A 217 -17.87 -1.90 -9.63
N LEU A 218 -19.05 -1.74 -9.01
CA LEU A 218 -19.49 -2.54 -7.85
C LEU A 218 -19.57 -4.05 -8.18
N LYS A 219 -20.28 -4.39 -9.26
CA LYS A 219 -20.45 -5.78 -9.71
C LYS A 219 -19.11 -6.41 -10.11
N LEU A 220 -18.30 -5.70 -10.88
CA LEU A 220 -17.00 -6.18 -11.35
C LEU A 220 -16.02 -6.36 -10.18
N ALA A 221 -15.97 -5.42 -9.22
CA ALA A 221 -15.14 -5.59 -8.03
C ALA A 221 -15.54 -6.82 -7.21
N TRP A 222 -16.85 -7.06 -7.07
CA TRP A 222 -17.34 -8.26 -6.38
C TRP A 222 -16.90 -9.53 -7.11
N GLN A 223 -17.14 -9.60 -8.44
CA GLN A 223 -16.73 -10.73 -9.29
C GLN A 223 -15.24 -11.02 -9.16
N LEU A 224 -14.38 -10.00 -9.30
CA LEU A 224 -12.92 -10.17 -9.20
C LEU A 224 -12.49 -10.69 -7.82
N MET A 225 -13.12 -10.24 -6.73
CA MET A 225 -12.77 -10.75 -5.40
C MET A 225 -13.28 -12.17 -5.14
N THR A 226 -14.44 -12.54 -5.70
CA THR A 226 -14.97 -13.91 -5.56
C THR A 226 -14.27 -14.90 -6.48
N ASP A 227 -13.92 -14.49 -7.70
CA ASP A 227 -13.29 -15.35 -8.71
C ASP A 227 -11.79 -15.57 -8.44
N LYS A 228 -11.10 -14.62 -7.78
CA LYS A 228 -9.74 -14.86 -7.23
C LYS A 228 -9.65 -16.09 -6.32
N LYS A 229 -10.75 -16.50 -5.68
CA LYS A 229 -10.79 -17.73 -4.88
C LYS A 229 -10.91 -19.01 -5.72
N LYS A 230 -11.23 -18.91 -7.02
CA LYS A 230 -11.44 -20.04 -7.94
C LYS A 230 -10.28 -20.27 -8.90
N VAL A 231 -9.42 -19.26 -9.11
CA VAL A 231 -8.22 -19.42 -9.93
C VAL A 231 -7.25 -20.32 -9.18
N THR A 232 -7.05 -21.53 -9.68
CA THR A 232 -6.01 -22.42 -9.18
C THR A 232 -4.68 -21.69 -9.43
N PRO A 233 -3.90 -21.35 -8.40
CA PRO A 233 -2.58 -20.77 -8.63
C PRO A 233 -1.83 -21.72 -9.56
N ILE A 234 -1.23 -21.18 -10.62
CA ILE A 234 -0.34 -21.95 -11.49
C ILE A 234 0.64 -22.62 -10.53
N LYS A 235 0.63 -23.95 -10.44
CA LYS A 235 1.58 -24.66 -9.59
C LYS A 235 2.95 -24.18 -10.04
N PRO A 236 3.76 -23.55 -9.18
CA PRO A 236 5.12 -23.26 -9.55
C PRO A 236 5.73 -24.60 -9.88
N VAL A 237 6.05 -24.82 -11.15
CA VAL A 237 6.93 -25.92 -11.54
C VAL A 237 8.17 -25.72 -10.69
N GLU A 238 8.61 -26.77 -9.97
CA GLU A 238 9.91 -26.79 -9.29
C GLU A 238 10.90 -26.07 -10.19
N ALA A 239 11.40 -24.93 -9.71
CA ALA A 239 12.05 -23.93 -10.53
C ALA A 239 12.97 -24.63 -11.54
N PRO A 240 12.61 -24.72 -12.85
CA PRO A 240 13.56 -25.25 -13.80
C PRO A 240 14.81 -24.36 -13.70
N PRO A 241 16.01 -24.86 -14.01
CA PRO A 241 17.24 -24.04 -14.06
C PRO A 241 17.10 -22.76 -14.92
N LEU A 242 15.99 -22.59 -15.67
CA LEU A 242 15.56 -21.35 -16.30
C LEU A 242 15.16 -20.21 -15.33
N ILE A 243 14.53 -20.49 -14.17
CA ILE A 243 14.19 -19.43 -13.19
C ILE A 243 15.47 -18.76 -12.68
N GLU A 244 16.53 -19.54 -12.42
CA GLU A 244 17.86 -19.04 -12.08
C GLU A 244 18.54 -18.25 -13.23
N LYS A 245 18.16 -18.50 -14.47
CA LYS A 245 18.76 -17.83 -15.64
C LYS A 245 18.10 -16.49 -15.94
N TYR A 246 16.82 -16.32 -15.58
CA TYR A 246 15.98 -15.20 -16.05
C TYR A 246 15.35 -14.33 -14.96
N ALA A 247 15.28 -14.78 -13.70
CA ALA A 247 14.83 -13.97 -12.56
C ALA A 247 15.76 -12.76 -12.24
N PHE A 248 16.84 -12.60 -13.01
CA PHE A 248 18.00 -11.75 -12.75
C PHE A 248 18.15 -10.59 -13.75
N LEU A 249 17.05 -10.07 -14.33
CA LEU A 249 17.08 -8.85 -15.15
C LEU A 249 16.56 -7.63 -14.37
N PRO A 250 17.44 -6.91 -13.62
CA PRO A 250 17.05 -5.74 -12.83
C PRO A 250 16.32 -4.65 -13.60
N GLN A 251 16.65 -4.46 -14.87
CA GLN A 251 16.04 -3.41 -15.69
C GLN A 251 14.60 -3.74 -16.06
N VAL A 252 14.30 -5.01 -16.35
CA VAL A 252 12.95 -5.49 -16.67
C VAL A 252 12.06 -5.38 -15.43
N GLN A 253 12.54 -5.87 -14.28
CA GLN A 253 11.82 -5.75 -13.01
C GLN A 253 11.60 -4.28 -12.62
N ALA A 254 12.59 -3.41 -12.83
CA ALA A 254 12.43 -1.99 -12.60
C ALA A 254 11.39 -1.34 -13.52
N GLN A 255 11.32 -1.75 -14.79
CA GLN A 255 10.32 -1.25 -15.72
C GLN A 255 8.91 -1.69 -15.35
N ALA A 256 8.74 -2.95 -14.95
CA ALA A 256 7.46 -3.45 -14.47
C ALA A 256 7.05 -2.78 -13.15
N HIS A 257 7.98 -2.58 -12.21
CA HIS A 257 7.73 -1.85 -10.96
C HIS A 257 7.19 -0.43 -11.25
N ARG A 258 7.83 0.30 -12.16
CA ARG A 258 7.36 1.62 -12.58
C ARG A 258 5.97 1.55 -13.21
N LYS A 259 5.70 0.54 -14.05
CA LYS A 259 4.38 0.36 -14.66
C LYS A 259 3.30 0.13 -13.59
N VAL A 260 3.57 -0.71 -12.59
CA VAL A 260 2.65 -0.94 -11.46
C VAL A 260 2.41 0.36 -10.68
N GLN A 261 3.47 1.11 -10.34
CA GLN A 261 3.33 2.41 -9.66
C GLN A 261 2.50 3.40 -10.47
N THR A 262 2.79 3.54 -11.76
CA THR A 262 2.05 4.45 -12.65
C THR A 262 0.59 4.03 -12.79
N ASN A 263 0.30 2.74 -12.94
CA ASN A 263 -1.08 2.23 -12.98
C ASN A 263 -1.83 2.50 -11.66
N GLN A 264 -1.15 2.40 -10.52
CA GLN A 264 -1.73 2.76 -9.22
C GLN A 264 -2.01 4.27 -9.11
N GLN A 265 -1.06 5.11 -9.55
CA GLN A 265 -1.23 6.57 -9.54
C GLN A 265 -2.30 7.06 -10.51
N ALA A 266 -2.46 6.41 -11.66
CA ALA A 266 -3.46 6.80 -12.64
C ALA A 266 -4.90 6.51 -12.20
N SER A 267 -5.07 5.53 -11.29
CA SER A 267 -6.35 5.22 -10.64
C SER A 267 -6.68 6.14 -9.46
N GLN A 268 -6.13 7.36 -9.44
CA GLN A 268 -6.39 8.34 -8.40
C GLN A 268 -7.87 8.68 -8.29
N LEU A 269 -8.34 8.60 -7.06
CA LEU A 269 -9.67 8.97 -6.64
C LEU A 269 -9.99 10.43 -6.99
N SER A 270 -11.19 10.66 -7.56
CA SER A 270 -11.75 12.01 -7.67
C SER A 270 -11.98 12.60 -6.27
N HIS A 271 -12.06 13.94 -6.15
CA HIS A 271 -12.35 14.59 -4.88
C HIS A 271 -13.60 14.00 -4.20
N TRP A 272 -14.67 13.77 -4.94
CA TRP A 272 -15.89 13.13 -4.43
C TRP A 272 -15.66 11.70 -3.94
N GLY A 273 -14.87 10.91 -4.66
CA GLY A 273 -14.56 9.55 -4.22
C GLY A 273 -13.67 9.53 -2.97
N LYS A 274 -12.75 10.50 -2.81
CA LYS A 274 -11.98 10.67 -1.55
C LYS A 274 -12.90 11.03 -0.39
N THR A 275 -13.84 11.95 -0.60
CA THR A 275 -14.82 12.33 0.43
C THR A 275 -15.73 11.16 0.82
N LEU A 276 -16.22 10.40 -0.16
CA LEU A 276 -17.05 9.22 0.12
C LEU A 276 -16.27 8.15 0.91
N LEU A 277 -15.01 7.90 0.53
CA LEU A 277 -14.15 6.96 1.22
C LEU A 277 -13.87 7.40 2.66
N PHE A 278 -13.60 8.69 2.88
CA PHE A 278 -13.44 9.27 4.22
C PHE A 278 -14.70 9.04 5.07
N ILE A 279 -15.87 9.44 4.57
CA ILE A 279 -17.15 9.28 5.30
C ILE A 279 -17.42 7.80 5.60
N ALA A 280 -17.26 6.92 4.60
CA ALA A 280 -17.47 5.49 4.78
C ALA A 280 -16.51 4.92 5.84
N SER A 281 -15.23 5.28 5.79
CA SER A 281 -14.23 4.83 6.77
C SER A 281 -14.52 5.33 8.19
N ALA A 282 -14.96 6.59 8.33
CA ALA A 282 -15.30 7.18 9.62
C ALA A 282 -16.56 6.55 10.24
N LEU A 283 -17.62 6.33 9.44
CA LEU A 283 -18.83 5.65 9.89
C LEU A 283 -18.55 4.20 10.31
N MET A 284 -17.71 3.51 9.54
CA MET A 284 -17.29 2.15 9.82
C MET A 284 -16.47 2.06 11.11
N PHE A 285 -15.53 2.98 11.31
CA PHE A 285 -14.77 3.12 12.55
C PHE A 285 -15.71 3.39 13.74
N ALA A 286 -16.64 4.34 13.60
CA ALA A 286 -17.61 4.67 14.63
C ALA A 286 -18.48 3.47 15.03
N LEU A 287 -18.95 2.71 14.05
CA LEU A 287 -19.77 1.51 14.29
C LEU A 287 -18.97 0.43 15.02
N LEU A 288 -17.76 0.13 14.54
CA LEU A 288 -16.91 -0.90 15.13
C LEU A 288 -16.60 -0.62 16.61
N PHE A 289 -16.07 0.57 16.88
CA PHE A 289 -15.64 0.94 18.22
C PHE A 289 -16.81 1.34 19.12
N GLY A 290 -17.93 1.80 18.55
CA GLY A 290 -19.14 2.12 19.30
C GLY A 290 -19.80 0.87 19.87
N ILE A 291 -19.71 -0.26 19.14
CA ILE A 291 -20.17 -1.57 19.62
C ILE A 291 -19.16 -2.20 20.59
N ALA A 292 -17.87 -2.09 20.30
CA ALA A 292 -16.83 -2.77 21.07
C ALA A 292 -16.48 -2.08 22.41
N TRP A 293 -16.61 -0.77 22.47
CA TRP A 293 -16.31 0.04 23.65
C TRP A 293 -17.57 0.78 24.11
N SER A 294 -17.57 2.11 24.04
CA SER A 294 -18.71 2.95 24.37
C SER A 294 -18.90 4.00 23.26
N PRO A 295 -20.14 4.24 22.80
CA PRO A 295 -20.45 5.32 21.87
C PRO A 295 -19.95 6.69 22.36
N PHE A 296 -19.94 6.90 23.68
CA PHE A 296 -19.42 8.11 24.31
C PHE A 296 -17.93 8.31 23.99
N LEU A 297 -17.12 7.26 24.16
CA LEU A 297 -15.68 7.31 23.87
C LEU A 297 -15.41 7.59 22.39
N VAL A 298 -16.22 7.01 21.50
CA VAL A 298 -16.09 7.20 20.05
C VAL A 298 -16.38 8.63 19.61
N ILE A 299 -17.40 9.28 20.21
CA ILE A 299 -17.74 10.68 19.95
C ILE A 299 -16.59 11.62 20.31
N ILE A 300 -15.77 11.26 21.30
CA ILE A 300 -14.56 12.01 21.68
C ILE A 300 -13.36 11.62 20.81
N LEU A 301 -13.17 10.32 20.57
CA LEU A 301 -12.01 9.77 19.88
C LEU A 301 -11.93 10.24 18.42
N ILE A 302 -13.05 10.25 17.69
CA ILE A 302 -13.07 10.64 16.28
C ILE A 302 -12.59 12.09 16.08
N PRO A 303 -13.11 13.11 16.80
CA PRO A 303 -12.59 14.47 16.73
C PRO A 303 -11.11 14.58 17.09
N VAL A 304 -10.65 13.88 18.14
CA VAL A 304 -9.25 13.92 18.56
C VAL A 304 -8.32 13.35 17.47
N LEU A 305 -8.65 12.18 16.93
CA LEU A 305 -7.91 11.58 15.82
C LEU A 305 -7.97 12.46 14.56
N LEU A 306 -9.15 13.00 14.23
CA LEU A 306 -9.30 13.86 13.07
C LEU A 306 -8.47 15.13 13.21
N PHE A 307 -8.43 15.73 14.39
CA PHE A 307 -7.65 16.93 14.67
C PHE A 307 -6.14 16.67 14.52
N HIS A 308 -5.67 15.54 15.05
CA HIS A 308 -4.31 15.05 14.86
C HIS A 308 -3.97 14.87 13.37
N GLU A 309 -4.77 14.10 12.62
CA GLU A 309 -4.54 13.86 11.19
C GLU A 309 -4.65 15.13 10.34
N LEU A 310 -5.51 16.08 10.73
CA LEU A 310 -5.64 17.36 10.07
C LEU A 310 -4.33 18.17 10.18
N GLY A 311 -3.62 18.04 11.30
CA GLY A 311 -2.29 18.60 11.49
C GLY A 311 -1.30 18.12 10.41
N HIS A 312 -1.19 16.80 10.22
CA HIS A 312 -0.39 16.23 9.13
C HIS A 312 -0.87 16.70 7.76
N TYR A 313 -2.18 16.68 7.52
CA TYR A 313 -2.79 17.10 6.26
C TYR A 313 -2.43 18.54 5.89
N LEU A 314 -2.55 19.47 6.83
CA LEU A 314 -2.26 20.88 6.64
C LEU A 314 -0.76 21.12 6.41
N ALA A 315 0.12 20.46 7.16
CA ALA A 315 1.56 20.53 6.95
C ALA A 315 1.96 19.98 5.57
N MET A 316 1.42 18.82 5.18
CA MET A 316 1.63 18.24 3.86
C MET A 316 1.16 19.21 2.76
N LYS A 317 -0.02 19.82 2.91
CA LYS A 317 -0.56 20.82 1.98
C LYS A 317 0.37 22.04 1.87
N ALA A 318 0.83 22.57 3.00
CA ALA A 318 1.75 23.72 3.04
C ALA A 318 3.09 23.42 2.34
N PHE A 319 3.58 22.18 2.45
CA PHE A 319 4.79 21.75 1.75
C PHE A 319 4.56 21.29 0.31
N GLY A 320 3.36 21.41 -0.25
CA GLY A 320 3.08 21.10 -1.64
C GLY A 320 2.97 19.60 -1.95
N TYR A 321 2.63 18.78 -0.96
CA TYR A 321 2.20 17.41 -1.22
C TYR A 321 0.91 17.41 -2.05
N ARG A 322 0.78 16.41 -2.92
CA ARG A 322 -0.37 16.19 -3.78
C ARG A 322 -1.16 14.98 -3.30
N ASP A 323 -2.36 14.84 -3.82
CA ASP A 323 -3.25 13.69 -3.58
C ASP A 323 -3.66 13.43 -2.14
N LEU A 324 -3.67 14.48 -1.32
CA LEU A 324 -3.99 14.43 0.10
C LEU A 324 -5.35 13.77 0.38
N GLN A 325 -5.38 12.88 1.37
CA GLN A 325 -6.58 12.24 1.88
C GLN A 325 -6.40 11.85 3.36
N ILE A 326 -7.50 11.79 4.10
CA ILE A 326 -7.54 11.26 5.48
C ILE A 326 -8.43 10.02 5.44
N LEU A 327 -8.04 8.97 6.15
CA LEU A 327 -8.76 7.70 6.25
C LEU A 327 -8.78 7.21 7.68
N PHE A 328 -9.92 6.68 8.13
CA PHE A 328 -9.99 5.94 9.39
C PHE A 328 -9.72 4.45 9.14
N LEU A 329 -8.88 3.86 9.96
CA LEU A 329 -8.49 2.45 9.92
C LEU A 329 -8.84 1.79 11.27
N PRO A 330 -8.99 0.46 11.34
CA PRO A 330 -9.24 -0.21 12.62
C PRO A 330 -8.13 0.00 13.67
N ILE A 331 -6.97 0.52 13.28
CA ILE A 331 -5.84 0.80 14.18
C ILE A 331 -5.67 2.30 14.50
N GLY A 332 -6.53 3.18 13.99
CA GLY A 332 -6.43 4.63 14.19
C GLY A 332 -6.94 5.43 12.99
N ALA A 333 -6.33 6.56 12.71
CA ALA A 333 -6.53 7.31 11.49
C ALA A 333 -5.21 7.47 10.75
N MET A 334 -5.25 7.88 9.49
CA MET A 334 -4.07 8.08 8.67
C MET A 334 -4.31 9.16 7.62
N ALA A 335 -3.45 10.18 7.62
CA ALA A 335 -3.31 11.13 6.54
C ALA A 335 -2.27 10.65 5.53
N ALA A 336 -2.67 10.57 4.26
CA ALA A 336 -1.80 10.17 3.16
C ALA A 336 -1.63 11.30 2.14
N GLY A 337 -0.41 11.45 1.62
CA GLY A 337 -0.08 12.43 0.59
C GLY A 337 1.19 12.05 -0.15
N ASN A 338 1.31 12.48 -1.40
CA ASN A 338 2.45 12.17 -2.27
C ASN A 338 3.25 13.44 -2.58
N LYS A 339 4.55 13.42 -2.30
CA LYS A 339 5.48 14.46 -2.73
C LYS A 339 6.75 13.83 -3.30
N VAL A 340 7.23 14.39 -4.41
CA VAL A 340 8.52 13.99 -4.98
C VAL A 340 9.63 14.66 -4.16
N ASN A 341 10.53 13.84 -3.60
CA ASN A 341 11.72 14.27 -2.85
C ASN A 341 11.47 15.30 -1.73
N PRO A 342 10.58 15.06 -0.74
CA PRO A 342 10.49 15.89 0.45
C PRO A 342 11.82 15.91 1.24
N SER A 343 12.20 17.07 1.78
CA SER A 343 13.40 17.19 2.60
C SER A 343 13.21 16.51 3.97
N PRO A 344 14.30 16.07 4.65
CA PRO A 344 14.20 15.46 5.97
C PRO A 344 13.46 16.35 6.99
N LEU A 345 13.78 17.65 7.03
CA LEU A 345 13.10 18.61 7.90
C LEU A 345 11.62 18.79 7.56
N GLN A 346 11.25 18.79 6.28
CA GLN A 346 9.83 18.84 5.89
C GLN A 346 9.08 17.63 6.42
N LYS A 347 9.65 16.43 6.27
CA LYS A 347 9.04 15.21 6.80
C LYS A 347 8.95 15.26 8.34
N THR A 348 9.97 15.78 9.02
CA THR A 348 9.96 15.95 10.48
C THR A 348 8.86 16.91 10.92
N ILE A 349 8.71 18.06 10.25
CA ILE A 349 7.65 19.02 10.54
C ILE A 349 6.28 18.39 10.30
N VAL A 350 6.10 17.65 9.20
CA VAL A 350 4.85 16.91 8.94
C VAL A 350 4.56 15.94 10.07
N SER A 351 5.51 15.11 10.50
CA SER A 351 5.33 14.15 11.60
C SER A 351 5.05 14.84 12.94
N LEU A 352 5.61 16.03 13.21
CA LEU A 352 5.30 16.77 14.43
C LEU A 352 3.99 17.56 14.36
N ALA A 353 3.50 17.86 13.15
CA ALA A 353 2.29 18.65 12.96
C ALA A 353 1.01 17.94 13.38
N GLY A 354 1.00 16.61 13.51
CA GLY A 354 -0.10 15.87 14.13
C GLY A 354 -0.14 16.00 15.65
N PRO A 355 0.92 15.59 16.38
CA PRO A 355 0.92 15.55 17.83
C PRO A 355 0.93 16.95 18.49
N LEU A 356 1.70 17.89 17.96
CA LEU A 356 1.92 19.18 18.62
C LEU A 356 0.65 20.01 18.79
N PRO A 357 -0.20 20.23 17.77
CA PRO A 357 -1.43 20.99 17.94
C PRO A 357 -2.36 20.39 18.99
N GLY A 358 -2.48 19.06 19.04
CA GLY A 358 -3.34 18.39 20.01
C GLY A 358 -2.86 18.55 21.44
N LEU A 359 -1.55 18.47 21.68
CA LEU A 359 -0.95 18.79 22.98
C LEU A 359 -1.20 20.25 23.37
N LEU A 360 -0.93 21.20 22.47
CA LEU A 360 -1.15 22.62 22.74
C LEU A 360 -2.61 22.92 23.10
N VAL A 361 -3.57 22.31 22.40
CA VAL A 361 -4.99 22.46 22.70
C VAL A 361 -5.34 21.84 24.06
N ALA A 362 -4.81 20.65 24.38
CA ALA A 362 -5.06 20.03 25.68
C ALA A 362 -4.61 20.92 26.84
N PHE A 363 -3.40 21.49 26.74
CA PHE A 363 -2.88 22.40 27.76
C PHE A 363 -3.64 23.73 27.80
N ALA A 364 -3.96 24.31 26.64
CA ALA A 364 -4.75 25.54 26.60
C ALA A 364 -6.13 25.35 27.27
N LEU A 365 -6.81 24.22 27.02
CA LEU A 365 -8.07 23.89 27.66
C LEU A 365 -7.90 23.68 29.16
N ALA A 366 -6.85 22.97 29.59
CA ALA A 366 -6.61 22.73 31.01
C ALA A 366 -6.34 24.01 31.80
N VAL A 367 -5.69 25.01 31.19
CA VAL A 367 -5.29 26.26 31.85
C VAL A 367 -6.35 27.36 31.73
N TRP A 368 -6.95 27.53 30.55
CA TRP A 368 -7.85 28.65 30.27
C TRP A 368 -9.34 28.28 30.36
N ALA A 369 -9.67 26.99 30.43
CA ALA A 369 -11.03 26.50 30.61
C ALA A 369 -11.09 25.41 31.69
N PRO A 370 -10.66 25.68 32.94
CA PRO A 370 -10.64 24.68 34.01
C PRO A 370 -12.03 24.10 34.29
N ASP A 371 -13.09 24.89 34.13
CA ASP A 371 -14.48 24.45 34.29
C ASP A 371 -14.87 23.35 33.28
N PHE A 372 -14.25 23.33 32.09
CA PHE A 372 -14.48 22.29 31.10
C PHE A 372 -14.00 20.93 31.59
N ILE A 373 -12.92 20.88 32.37
CA ILE A 373 -12.36 19.63 32.93
C ILE A 373 -13.43 18.91 33.77
N TYR A 374 -14.24 19.64 34.53
CA TYR A 374 -15.25 19.06 35.41
C TYR A 374 -16.51 18.59 34.67
N THR A 375 -16.58 18.75 33.36
CA THR A 375 -17.66 18.19 32.54
C THR A 375 -17.39 16.72 32.19
N GLU A 376 -18.46 15.95 31.96
CA GLU A 376 -18.39 14.54 31.56
C GLU A 376 -17.45 14.33 30.34
N TYR A 377 -17.54 15.22 29.36
CA TYR A 377 -16.74 15.16 28.12
C TYR A 377 -15.35 15.76 28.25
N GLY A 378 -15.16 16.79 29.07
CA GLY A 378 -13.96 17.61 29.03
C GLY A 378 -12.72 16.94 29.59
N LEU A 379 -12.82 16.26 30.75
CA LEU A 379 -11.71 15.47 31.28
C LEU A 379 -11.30 14.38 30.29
N SER A 380 -12.28 13.65 29.76
CA SER A 380 -12.06 12.58 28.78
C SER A 380 -11.41 13.11 27.49
N MET A 381 -11.84 14.26 26.98
CA MET A 381 -11.27 14.86 25.77
C MET A 381 -9.83 15.33 25.97
N ILE A 382 -9.55 16.02 27.08
CA ILE A 382 -8.19 16.49 27.42
C ILE A 382 -7.26 15.29 27.60
N PHE A 383 -7.71 14.27 28.33
CA PHE A 383 -6.94 13.05 28.54
C PHE A 383 -6.63 12.34 27.21
N MET A 384 -7.61 12.21 26.31
CA MET A 384 -7.41 11.61 24.99
C MET A 384 -6.47 12.44 24.10
N LEU A 385 -6.56 13.77 24.13
CA LEU A 385 -5.60 14.63 23.45
C LEU A 385 -4.18 14.42 23.98
N ILE A 386 -3.99 14.32 25.29
CA ILE A 386 -2.65 14.09 25.86
C ILE A 386 -2.13 12.72 25.44
N ILE A 387 -2.89 11.66 25.69
CA ILE A 387 -2.44 10.28 25.45
C ILE A 387 -2.15 10.02 23.98
N ILE A 388 -3.09 10.34 23.08
CA ILE A 388 -2.91 10.03 21.65
C ILE A 388 -1.69 10.75 21.09
N ASN A 389 -1.48 12.02 21.46
CA ASN A 389 -0.39 12.79 20.91
C ASN A 389 0.97 12.41 21.54
N TYR A 390 1.05 12.12 22.83
CA TYR A 390 2.29 11.62 23.43
C TYR A 390 2.66 10.21 22.99
N LEU A 391 1.67 9.31 22.85
CA LEU A 391 1.91 8.00 22.28
C LEU A 391 2.48 8.14 20.87
N ASN A 392 1.92 9.03 20.04
CA ASN A 392 2.47 9.28 18.71
C ASN A 392 3.88 9.90 18.73
N LEU A 393 4.28 10.61 19.79
CA LEU A 393 5.65 11.10 19.93
C LEU A 393 6.65 10.03 20.35
N LEU A 394 6.25 8.79 20.66
CA LEU A 394 7.20 7.75 21.03
C LEU A 394 8.14 7.39 19.86
N PRO A 395 9.42 7.06 20.14
CA PRO A 395 10.46 6.86 19.13
C PRO A 395 10.41 5.48 18.44
N PHE A 396 9.21 4.95 18.15
CA PHE A 396 9.04 3.62 17.56
C PHE A 396 8.12 3.67 16.33
N MET A 397 8.46 2.92 15.28
CA MET A 397 7.55 2.77 14.13
C MET A 397 6.34 1.92 14.53
N PRO A 398 5.11 2.23 14.06
CA PRO A 398 4.75 3.20 13.02
C PRO A 398 4.37 4.61 13.52
N LEU A 399 4.69 4.98 14.77
CA LEU A 399 4.28 6.24 15.39
C LEU A 399 5.07 7.43 14.81
N ASP A 400 4.55 8.66 14.95
CA ASP A 400 5.16 9.88 14.41
C ASP A 400 6.58 10.13 14.91
N GLY A 401 6.84 9.93 16.20
CA GLY A 401 8.17 10.04 16.79
C GLY A 401 9.15 9.04 16.18
N GLY A 402 8.68 7.82 15.88
CA GLY A 402 9.41 6.83 15.10
C GLY A 402 9.75 7.33 13.69
N HIS A 403 8.81 7.99 13.02
CA HIS A 403 9.06 8.63 11.72
C HIS A 403 10.10 9.76 11.83
N VAL A 404 10.03 10.60 12.86
CA VAL A 404 11.01 11.67 13.11
C VAL A 404 12.41 11.09 13.30
N ILE A 405 12.58 10.12 14.22
CA ILE A 405 13.88 9.48 14.45
C ILE A 405 14.40 8.79 13.19
N ASN A 406 13.53 8.11 12.44
CA ASN A 406 13.93 7.41 11.23
C ASN A 406 14.48 8.37 10.17
N GLN A 407 13.83 9.51 9.97
CA GLN A 407 14.25 10.51 8.98
C GLN A 407 15.51 11.28 9.39
N LEU A 408 15.72 11.50 10.69
CA LEU A 408 16.85 12.29 11.21
C LEU A 408 18.11 11.46 11.47
N LEU A 409 17.97 10.19 11.88
CA LEU A 409 19.08 9.33 12.29
C LEU A 409 19.23 8.09 11.38
N PHE A 410 18.16 7.33 11.16
CA PHE A 410 18.26 6.02 10.50
C PHE A 410 18.49 6.09 8.99
N ASP A 411 18.04 7.16 8.34
CA ASP A 411 18.39 7.42 6.95
C ASP A 411 19.91 7.57 6.78
N ARG A 412 20.64 8.06 7.80
CA ARG A 412 22.11 8.10 7.78
C ARG A 412 22.73 6.78 8.21
N TRP A 413 22.15 6.13 9.21
CA TRP A 413 22.66 4.88 9.79
C TRP A 413 21.62 3.76 9.73
N PRO A 414 21.43 3.11 8.56
CA PRO A 414 20.41 2.07 8.40
C PRO A 414 20.56 0.89 9.37
N MET A 415 21.79 0.55 9.76
CA MET A 415 22.04 -0.53 10.74
C MET A 415 21.64 -0.15 12.17
N LEU A 416 21.67 1.14 12.53
CA LEU A 416 21.23 1.58 13.85
C LEU A 416 19.72 1.33 14.03
N GLN A 417 18.93 1.50 12.97
CA GLN A 417 17.52 1.17 13.00
C GLN A 417 17.27 -0.31 13.31
N PHE A 418 18.01 -1.20 12.65
CA PHE A 418 17.90 -2.63 12.89
C PHE A 418 18.23 -2.95 14.36
N VAL A 419 19.32 -2.38 14.89
CA VAL A 419 19.71 -2.59 16.29
C VAL A 419 18.65 -2.08 17.26
N LEU A 420 18.07 -0.89 17.04
CA LEU A 420 17.03 -0.35 17.91
C LEU A 420 15.73 -1.15 17.80
N MET A 421 15.37 -1.60 16.60
CA MET A 421 14.23 -2.48 16.41
C MET A 421 14.43 -3.81 17.14
N LEU A 422 15.64 -4.37 17.13
CA LEU A 422 15.99 -5.57 17.89
C LEU A 422 15.85 -5.33 19.40
N ILE A 423 16.36 -4.19 19.90
CA ILE A 423 16.21 -3.79 21.31
C ILE A 423 14.73 -3.64 21.68
N SER A 424 13.91 -3.00 20.83
CA SER A 424 12.47 -2.87 21.06
C SER A 424 11.78 -4.23 21.15
N VAL A 425 12.12 -5.18 20.28
CA VAL A 425 11.58 -6.55 20.35
C VAL A 425 11.97 -7.22 21.67
N CYS A 426 13.21 -7.07 22.12
CA CYS A 426 13.65 -7.59 23.41
C CYS A 426 12.88 -6.95 24.58
N ILE A 427 12.71 -5.62 24.60
CA ILE A 427 11.98 -4.91 25.65
C ILE A 427 10.52 -5.36 25.68
N PHE A 428 9.83 -5.41 24.53
CA PHE A 428 8.44 -5.83 24.49
C PHE A 428 8.26 -7.31 24.83
N ALA A 429 9.19 -8.18 24.43
CA ALA A 429 9.17 -9.59 24.82
C ALA A 429 9.39 -9.78 26.32
N LEU A 430 10.31 -9.02 26.92
CA LEU A 430 10.54 -9.03 28.37
C LEU A 430 9.33 -8.48 29.13
N GLY A 431 8.74 -7.38 28.68
CA GLY A 431 7.52 -6.83 29.28
C GLY A 431 6.33 -7.78 29.13
N ALA A 432 6.18 -8.41 27.97
CA ALA A 432 5.17 -9.43 27.73
C ALA A 432 5.33 -10.62 28.69
N TRP A 433 6.56 -11.06 28.92
CA TRP A 433 6.84 -12.14 29.87
C TRP A 433 6.61 -11.71 31.33
N ALA A 434 7.08 -10.52 31.71
CA ALA A 434 6.98 -10.01 33.08
C ALA A 434 5.52 -9.74 33.52
N TRP A 435 4.70 -9.21 32.62
CA TRP A 435 3.31 -8.83 32.93
C TRP A 435 2.25 -9.77 32.34
N SER A 436 2.66 -10.82 31.62
CA SER A 436 1.74 -11.70 30.87
C SER A 436 0.79 -10.93 29.95
N ASP A 437 1.27 -9.81 29.39
CA ASP A 437 0.44 -8.89 28.62
C ASP A 437 0.31 -9.35 27.14
N PRO A 438 -0.92 -9.60 26.65
CA PRO A 438 -1.14 -10.10 25.29
C PRO A 438 -0.86 -9.05 24.21
N ILE A 439 -0.99 -7.75 24.51
CA ILE A 439 -0.72 -6.66 23.55
C ILE A 439 0.78 -6.54 23.33
N LEU A 440 1.57 -6.54 24.40
CA LEU A 440 3.03 -6.53 24.31
C LEU A 440 3.56 -7.75 23.55
N THR A 441 2.93 -8.91 23.77
CA THR A 441 3.25 -10.15 23.03
C THR A 441 3.04 -9.99 21.53
N VAL A 442 1.86 -9.48 21.12
CA VAL A 442 1.55 -9.22 19.71
C VAL A 442 2.51 -8.20 19.12
N LEU A 443 2.82 -7.12 19.84
CA LEU A 443 3.73 -6.09 19.39
C LEU A 443 5.16 -6.62 19.17
N ALA A 444 5.68 -7.41 20.12
CA ALA A 444 6.97 -8.08 20.00
C ALA A 444 7.02 -9.00 18.77
N LEU A 445 5.95 -9.76 18.52
CA LEU A 445 5.84 -10.68 17.38
C LEU A 445 5.79 -9.91 16.04
N VAL A 446 4.93 -8.90 15.93
CA VAL A 446 4.77 -8.10 14.70
C VAL A 446 6.06 -7.37 14.34
N ILE A 447 6.70 -6.72 15.32
CA ILE A 447 8.00 -6.05 15.11
C ILE A 447 9.07 -7.12 14.80
N GLY A 448 9.09 -8.24 15.52
CA GLY A 448 10.05 -9.34 15.32
C GLY A 448 10.05 -9.89 13.89
N LEU A 449 8.87 -10.09 13.29
CA LEU A 449 8.73 -10.54 11.90
C LEU A 449 9.38 -9.58 10.89
N GLY A 450 9.44 -8.28 11.19
CA GLY A 450 10.04 -7.26 10.33
C GLY A 450 11.58 -7.18 10.42
N LEU A 451 12.22 -7.81 11.41
CA LEU A 451 13.66 -7.68 11.66
C LEU A 451 14.52 -8.12 10.47
N LYS A 452 14.21 -9.29 9.90
CA LYS A 452 14.94 -9.85 8.75
C LYS A 452 14.88 -8.90 7.56
N GLY A 453 13.69 -8.37 7.26
CA GLY A 453 13.48 -7.42 6.17
C GLY A 453 14.25 -6.12 6.40
N ASN A 454 14.21 -5.57 7.61
CA ASN A 454 14.92 -4.34 7.95
C ASN A 454 16.45 -4.50 7.82
N TYR A 455 17.00 -5.62 8.30
CA TYR A 455 18.42 -5.95 8.16
C TYR A 455 18.84 -6.05 6.69
N GLN A 456 18.09 -6.77 5.86
CA GLN A 456 18.38 -6.89 4.42
C GLN A 456 18.33 -5.53 3.72
N GLN A 457 17.31 -4.71 4.01
CA GLN A 457 17.21 -3.35 3.49
C GLN A 457 18.42 -2.49 3.90
N ALA A 458 18.84 -2.54 5.17
CA ALA A 458 20.01 -1.82 5.65
C ALA A 458 21.29 -2.24 4.92
N LYS A 459 21.49 -3.56 4.74
CA LYS A 459 22.63 -4.13 4.00
C LYS A 459 22.65 -3.63 2.56
N TYR A 460 21.53 -3.71 1.84
CA TYR A 460 21.44 -3.26 0.45
C TYR A 460 21.68 -1.75 0.29
N VAL A 461 21.14 -0.93 1.19
CA VAL A 461 21.36 0.53 1.18
C VAL A 461 22.82 0.87 1.40
N ILE A 462 23.50 0.22 2.34
CA ILE A 462 24.94 0.43 2.60
C ILE A 462 25.78 -0.01 1.41
N GLN A 463 25.51 -1.18 0.84
CA GLN A 463 26.21 -1.67 -0.35
C GLN A 463 26.06 -0.70 -1.53
N ALA A 464 24.84 -0.19 -1.76
CA ALA A 464 24.60 0.80 -2.81
C ALA A 464 25.37 2.10 -2.56
N ARG A 465 25.30 2.64 -1.34
CA ARG A 465 26.00 3.89 -0.99
C ARG A 465 27.51 3.76 -1.10
N ASN A 466 28.08 2.63 -0.70
CA ASN A 466 29.52 2.38 -0.82
C ASN A 466 29.96 2.27 -2.28
N ARG A 467 29.13 1.65 -3.15
CA ARG A 467 29.50 1.42 -4.56
C ARG A 467 29.26 2.61 -5.48
N TRP A 468 28.18 3.36 -5.27
CA TRP A 468 27.77 4.45 -6.18
C TRP A 468 27.75 5.83 -5.53
N GLY A 469 27.77 5.93 -4.19
CA GLY A 469 27.88 7.17 -3.45
C GLY A 469 26.86 8.23 -3.89
N GLU A 470 27.37 9.43 -4.21
CA GLU A 470 26.61 10.58 -4.66
C GLU A 470 25.81 10.34 -5.96
N LYS A 471 26.20 9.37 -6.80
CA LYS A 471 25.53 9.11 -8.09
C LYS A 471 24.08 8.63 -7.94
N LEU A 472 23.70 8.16 -6.75
CA LEU A 472 22.35 7.69 -6.44
C LEU A 472 21.38 8.83 -6.10
N LYS A 473 21.89 10.00 -5.69
CA LYS A 473 21.05 11.07 -5.18
C LYS A 473 20.12 11.65 -6.26
N ASN A 474 18.89 11.99 -5.87
CA ASN A 474 17.88 12.61 -6.73
C ASN A 474 17.56 11.84 -8.02
N ARG A 475 17.88 10.53 -8.08
CA ARG A 475 17.63 9.68 -9.24
C ARG A 475 16.79 8.49 -8.86
N ASP A 476 15.98 8.02 -9.79
CA ASP A 476 15.24 6.78 -9.58
C ASP A 476 16.19 5.57 -9.58
N ASN A 477 16.32 4.92 -8.42
CA ASN A 477 17.29 3.85 -8.15
C ASN A 477 16.64 2.46 -8.12
N ILE A 478 15.40 2.32 -8.61
CA ILE A 478 14.68 1.03 -8.64
C ILE A 478 15.53 -0.06 -9.33
N ALA A 479 16.17 0.25 -10.45
CA ALA A 479 17.03 -0.70 -11.15
C ALA A 479 18.28 -1.10 -10.33
N VAL A 480 18.80 -0.20 -9.50
CA VAL A 480 19.91 -0.48 -8.58
C VAL A 480 19.44 -1.41 -7.46
N ALA A 481 18.26 -1.17 -6.91
CA ALA A 481 17.68 -2.01 -5.87
C ALA A 481 17.47 -3.45 -6.36
N TYR A 482 16.87 -3.64 -7.54
CA TYR A 482 16.74 -4.98 -8.14
C TYR A 482 18.09 -5.60 -8.51
N TYR A 483 19.11 -4.80 -8.87
CA TYR A 483 20.45 -5.31 -9.11
C TYR A 483 21.12 -5.85 -7.83
N LEU A 484 20.89 -5.20 -6.69
CA LEU A 484 21.38 -5.66 -5.40
C LEU A 484 20.65 -6.92 -4.92
N MET A 485 19.37 -7.04 -5.26
CA MET A 485 18.53 -8.19 -4.98
C MET A 485 18.61 -9.27 -6.07
N LYS A 486 19.60 -9.21 -6.96
CA LYS A 486 19.69 -10.16 -8.08
C LYS A 486 19.77 -11.61 -7.57
N GLU A 487 20.48 -11.85 -6.47
CA GLU A 487 20.64 -13.19 -5.86
C GLU A 487 19.39 -13.65 -5.09
N ASP A 488 18.39 -12.78 -4.94
CA ASP A 488 17.12 -13.11 -4.28
C ASP A 488 16.13 -13.72 -5.27
N ALA A 489 15.98 -15.05 -5.17
CA ALA A 489 15.05 -15.85 -5.97
C ALA A 489 13.58 -15.68 -5.57
N SER A 490 13.25 -14.81 -4.60
CA SER A 490 11.88 -14.53 -4.22
C SER A 490 11.06 -13.97 -5.39
N PRO A 491 9.74 -14.23 -5.44
CA PRO A 491 8.82 -13.63 -6.39
C PRO A 491 8.96 -12.11 -6.51
N PHE A 492 8.63 -11.55 -7.67
CA PHE A 492 8.55 -10.11 -7.89
C PHE A 492 7.64 -9.41 -6.88
N ILE A 493 6.49 -9.99 -6.49
CA ILE A 493 5.59 -9.32 -5.54
C ILE A 493 6.26 -9.08 -4.16
N ASP A 494 7.06 -10.04 -3.69
CA ASP A 494 7.80 -9.93 -2.43
C ASP A 494 8.94 -8.92 -2.55
N LYS A 495 9.64 -8.93 -3.69
CA LYS A 495 10.68 -7.94 -3.99
C LYS A 495 10.10 -6.54 -4.20
N TYR A 496 8.92 -6.42 -4.79
CA TYR A 496 8.25 -5.14 -5.07
C TYR A 496 8.05 -4.35 -3.78
N GLN A 497 7.54 -4.99 -2.73
CA GLN A 497 7.34 -4.35 -1.43
C GLN A 497 8.67 -3.94 -0.77
N SER A 498 9.72 -4.74 -0.95
CA SER A 498 11.05 -4.48 -0.39
C SER A 498 11.82 -3.38 -1.11
N VAL A 499 11.61 -3.21 -2.43
CA VAL A 499 12.32 -2.22 -3.25
C VAL A 499 11.88 -0.79 -2.95
N ILE A 500 10.61 -0.57 -2.58
CA ILE A 500 10.08 0.77 -2.27
C ILE A 500 10.92 1.49 -1.18
N PRO A 501 11.07 0.95 0.04
CA PRO A 501 11.83 1.61 1.10
C PRO A 501 13.32 1.73 0.76
N ILE A 502 13.89 0.79 0.00
CA ILE A 502 15.29 0.87 -0.47
C ILE A 502 15.45 2.05 -1.44
N ASN A 503 14.60 2.15 -2.46
CA ASN A 503 14.64 3.22 -3.45
C ASN A 503 14.48 4.59 -2.76
N ASP A 504 13.55 4.71 -1.83
CA ASP A 504 13.33 5.96 -1.09
C ASP A 504 14.60 6.38 -0.31
N ARG A 505 15.22 5.47 0.44
CA ARG A 505 16.47 5.73 1.19
C ARG A 505 17.67 6.06 0.30
N LEU A 506 17.68 5.58 -0.93
CA LEU A 506 18.73 5.87 -1.91
C LEU A 506 18.48 7.19 -2.66
N ARG A 507 17.21 7.56 -2.86
CA ARG A 507 16.78 8.77 -3.55
C ARG A 507 16.98 10.02 -2.72
N HIS A 508 16.64 9.94 -1.43
CA HIS A 508 16.63 11.09 -0.55
C HIS A 508 18.03 11.53 -0.14
N GLN A 509 18.18 12.83 0.09
CA GLN A 509 19.34 13.36 0.79
C GLN A 509 19.32 12.81 2.22
N SER A 510 20.35 12.06 2.61
CA SER A 510 20.58 11.80 4.03
C SER A 510 20.63 13.15 4.76
N PRO A 511 19.97 13.29 5.92
CA PRO A 511 19.97 14.54 6.66
C PRO A 511 21.41 14.99 6.90
N THR A 512 21.66 16.28 6.68
CA THR A 512 22.94 16.84 7.13
C THR A 512 23.00 16.77 8.65
N TRP A 513 24.20 16.83 9.23
CA TRP A 513 24.32 16.87 10.69
C TRP A 513 23.57 18.06 11.31
N ARG A 514 23.43 19.17 10.56
CA ARG A 514 22.65 20.34 10.96
C ARG A 514 21.16 20.03 10.97
N ASP A 515 20.65 19.36 9.94
CA ASP A 515 19.25 18.95 9.86
C ASP A 515 18.91 17.96 10.98
N SER A 516 19.79 16.98 11.23
CA SER A 516 19.64 16.03 12.35
C SER A 516 19.63 16.75 13.69
N LEU A 517 20.55 17.70 13.92
CA LEU A 517 20.61 18.46 15.16
C LEU A 517 19.36 19.32 15.36
N LEU A 518 19.00 20.13 14.36
CA LEU A 518 17.83 21.00 14.40
C LEU A 518 16.55 20.18 14.61
N GLY A 519 16.38 19.09 13.85
CA GLY A 519 15.24 18.20 13.97
C GLY A 519 15.15 17.52 15.34
N MET A 520 16.29 17.08 15.91
CA MET A 520 16.31 16.48 17.25
C MET A 520 16.00 17.50 18.34
N VAL A 521 16.49 18.74 18.22
CA VAL A 521 16.10 19.83 19.14
C VAL A 521 14.60 20.08 19.06
N MET A 522 14.02 20.13 17.86
CA MET A 522 12.57 20.29 17.68
C MET A 522 11.79 19.14 18.32
N TYR A 523 12.24 17.90 18.11
CA TYR A 523 11.59 16.70 18.65
C TYR A 523 11.67 16.63 20.19
N LEU A 524 12.84 16.87 20.77
CA LEU A 524 13.00 16.90 22.23
C LEU A 524 12.19 18.04 22.85
N THR A 525 12.14 19.20 22.20
CA THR A 525 11.29 20.31 22.64
C THR A 525 9.80 19.94 22.58
N ALA A 526 9.36 19.18 21.56
CA ALA A 526 8.00 18.69 21.46
C ALA A 526 7.61 17.74 22.60
N ILE A 527 8.54 16.93 23.08
CA ILE A 527 8.32 16.00 24.20
C ILE A 527 8.36 16.74 25.53
N VAL A 528 9.40 17.55 25.77
CA VAL A 528 9.69 18.11 27.09
C VAL A 528 8.97 19.43 27.32
N GLY A 529 8.82 20.25 26.27
CA GLY A 529 8.25 21.60 26.36
C GLY A 529 6.86 21.62 27.00
N PRO A 530 5.92 20.77 26.57
CA PRO A 530 4.60 20.77 27.19
C PRO A 530 4.61 20.23 28.63
N LEU A 531 5.51 19.30 29.00
CA LEU A 531 5.67 18.84 30.39
C LEU A 531 6.18 19.96 31.31
N ILE A 532 7.16 20.74 30.87
CA ILE A 532 7.67 21.90 31.63
C ILE A 532 6.57 22.97 31.77
N ALA A 533 5.74 23.16 30.75
CA ALA A 533 4.63 24.11 30.83
C ALA A 533 3.61 23.70 31.90
N VAL A 534 3.30 22.41 32.00
CA VAL A 534 2.43 21.86 33.07
C VAL A 534 3.02 22.13 34.45
N ASP A 535 4.29 21.76 34.65
CA ASP A 535 4.98 21.95 35.92
C ASP A 535 4.92 23.42 36.37
N LYS A 536 5.23 24.36 35.47
CA LYS A 536 5.22 25.79 35.79
C LYS A 536 3.84 26.41 35.97
N ILE A 537 2.81 25.90 35.28
CA ILE A 537 1.47 26.51 35.31
C ILE A 537 0.60 25.90 36.40
N ILE A 538 0.74 24.59 36.64
CA ILE A 538 -0.12 23.82 37.56
C ILE A 538 0.60 23.52 38.87
N GLY A 539 1.93 23.69 38.95
CA GLY A 539 2.72 23.40 40.17
C GLY A 539 2.84 21.91 40.48
N LEU A 540 2.59 21.06 39.49
CA LEU A 540 2.65 19.61 39.59
C LEU A 540 4.08 19.20 39.22
N ASP A 541 4.90 18.82 40.19
CA ASP A 541 6.29 18.39 39.96
C ASP A 541 6.32 17.04 39.22
N VAL A 542 6.15 17.11 37.90
CA VAL A 542 6.09 15.96 37.00
C VAL A 542 7.39 15.14 37.08
N PHE A 543 8.52 15.79 37.38
CA PHE A 543 9.82 15.12 37.51
C PHE A 543 9.94 14.37 38.84
N ALA A 544 9.40 14.89 39.94
CA ALA A 544 9.28 14.14 41.19
C ALA A 544 8.32 12.94 41.05
N LEU A 545 7.25 13.08 40.28
CA LEU A 545 6.25 12.02 40.08
C LEU A 545 6.81 10.87 39.21
N LEU A 546 7.59 11.20 38.18
CA LEU A 546 8.34 10.21 37.38
C LEU A 546 9.55 9.63 38.13
N GLY A 547 10.22 10.42 38.97
CA GLY A 547 11.33 9.97 39.82
C GLY A 547 10.88 9.01 40.92
N GLY A 548 9.74 9.27 41.56
CA GLY A 548 9.16 8.42 42.60
C GLY A 548 8.72 7.03 42.13
N ALA A 549 8.35 6.91 40.84
CA ALA A 549 8.00 5.62 40.23
C ALA A 549 9.22 4.67 40.05
N PHE A 550 10.44 5.20 40.11
CA PHE A 550 11.68 4.41 40.00
C PHE A 550 12.55 4.44 41.27
N SER A 551 12.20 5.25 42.30
CA SER A 551 12.97 5.36 43.55
C SER A 551 12.37 4.63 44.76
N ASN A 552 11.14 4.13 44.68
CA ASN A 552 10.53 3.45 45.85
C ASN A 552 10.94 1.98 45.92
N SER A 553 12.11 1.74 46.52
CA SER A 553 12.49 0.43 47.08
C SER A 553 12.26 0.33 48.59
N GLU A 554 11.70 1.35 49.25
CA GLU A 554 11.37 1.29 50.68
C GLU A 554 10.03 1.97 50.96
N ALA A 555 8.98 1.16 51.07
CA ALA A 555 7.78 1.47 51.85
C ALA A 555 7.04 0.15 52.17
N TYR A 556 7.73 -0.76 52.88
CA TYR A 556 7.03 -1.68 53.78
C TYR A 556 6.72 -0.88 55.05
N GLU A 557 5.68 -0.06 55.02
CA GLU A 557 5.04 0.35 56.27
C GLU A 557 4.23 -0.85 56.76
N THR A 558 4.70 -1.40 57.86
CA THR A 558 4.02 -2.34 58.75
C THR A 558 2.57 -1.91 59.00
N TYR A 559 1.63 -2.63 58.38
CA TYR A 559 0.25 -2.70 58.85
C TYR A 559 0.22 -3.54 60.13
N ASP A 560 0.53 -2.92 61.26
CA ASP A 560 0.32 -3.49 62.59
C ASP A 560 -0.37 -2.45 63.48
N SER A 561 -1.69 -2.33 63.30
CA SER A 561 -2.68 -2.11 64.36
C SER A 561 -4.09 -2.10 63.74
N PHE A 562 -4.66 -3.29 63.55
CA PHE A 562 -6.06 -3.45 63.20
C PHE A 562 -6.90 -3.20 64.47
N ASP A 563 -7.56 -2.04 64.53
CA ASP A 563 -8.56 -1.69 65.56
C ASP A 563 -9.95 -2.07 65.03
N PRO A 564 -10.57 -3.18 65.49
CA PRO A 564 -11.81 -3.71 64.92
C PRO A 564 -13.05 -2.86 65.24
N ASP A 565 -12.96 -1.93 66.20
CA ASP A 565 -14.14 -1.28 66.79
C ASP A 565 -14.49 0.08 66.16
N LYS A 566 -13.72 0.56 65.17
CA LYS A 566 -13.98 1.86 64.51
C LYS A 566 -14.84 1.81 63.25
N TRP A 567 -15.20 0.64 62.74
CA TRP A 567 -15.86 0.48 61.43
C TRP A 567 -17.22 -0.24 61.46
N ALA A 568 -17.85 -0.35 62.62
CA ALA A 568 -19.15 -1.00 62.73
C ALA A 568 -20.08 -0.26 63.70
N GLN A 569 -20.79 0.78 63.22
CA GLN A 569 -22.22 0.98 63.55
C GLN A 569 -22.92 2.10 62.75
N ASP A 570 -22.23 3.15 62.28
CA ASP A 570 -22.97 4.35 61.82
C ASP A 570 -22.83 4.73 60.33
N TYR A 571 -21.88 4.16 59.57
CA TYR A 571 -21.60 4.65 58.21
C TYR A 571 -22.57 4.10 57.13
N TRP A 572 -23.01 2.85 57.26
CA TRP A 572 -23.84 2.19 56.25
C TRP A 572 -25.36 2.50 56.31
N PRO A 573 -26.00 2.73 57.49
CA PRO A 573 -27.44 3.02 57.53
C PRO A 573 -27.84 4.38 56.93
N GLN A 574 -26.97 5.39 56.98
CA GLN A 574 -27.28 6.74 56.48
C GLN A 574 -27.27 6.84 54.94
N GLN A 575 -26.41 6.09 54.25
CA GLN A 575 -26.35 6.12 52.78
C GLN A 575 -27.51 5.37 52.10
N PHE A 576 -28.12 4.38 52.78
CA PHE A 576 -29.27 3.65 52.23
C PHE A 576 -30.61 4.37 52.43
N GLN A 577 -30.75 5.25 53.44
CA GLN A 577 -31.97 6.05 53.62
C GLN A 577 -32.07 7.23 52.63
N SER A 578 -30.95 7.79 52.15
CA SER A 578 -30.97 8.87 51.16
C SER A 578 -31.33 8.41 49.73
N ALA A 579 -31.25 7.12 49.44
CA ALA A 579 -31.57 6.54 48.13
C ALA A 579 -33.03 6.10 47.97
N ALA A 580 -33.84 6.09 49.05
CA ALA A 580 -35.22 5.60 49.03
C ALA A 580 -36.30 6.69 48.99
N THR A 581 -35.95 7.99 48.94
CA THR A 581 -36.91 9.11 49.02
C THR A 581 -37.05 9.97 47.76
N VAL A 582 -36.51 9.54 46.60
CA VAL A 582 -36.76 10.19 45.30
C VAL A 582 -37.50 9.26 44.34
N SER A 583 -38.65 8.76 44.79
CA SER A 583 -39.77 8.35 43.91
C SER A 583 -41.05 8.25 44.73
N ALA A 584 -41.76 9.37 44.85
CA ALA A 584 -43.20 9.45 45.11
C ALA A 584 -43.72 10.73 44.46
#